data_AF-A0A1V6FB71-F1
#
_entry.id   AF-A0A1V6FB71-F1
#
_cell.length_a   1.000
_cell.length_b   1.000
_cell.length_c   1.000
_cell.angle_alpha   90.00
_cell.angle_beta   90.00
_cell.angle_gamma   90.00
#
_symmetry.space_group_name_H-M   'P 1'
#
loop_
_entity.id
_entity.type
_entity.pdbx_description
1 polymer ?
#
loop_
_entity_poly.entity_id
_entity_poly.type
_entity_poly.pdbx_seq_one_letter_code
_entity_poly.pdbx_strand_id
1 'polypeptide(L)'
;MIDKVIQRFGLKTEIYHQEEIIDSVFLYNYRQIGFLELEQGYANTKKGLSEYTIWLVTEGSVILNYQNTKAVLKAGDLAFLDSNLGFTFEQNSVLPCHALFGYFRGNNIQTIYRLFAMRNKSAVLHDKKDEFSALFNEALDELRKNNPSYIRLSTIIYEILLNIVTSDQKYNINTALEQVKEYIEINYQNNINVKDLANTSNYSYYHFCHAFKEEFGVSPGMYLTKYRLQKAVQLLENHNYTLEVIYNSVGFRTKYSFIKAFKDTYNMTPSKFRTRHFGVIKAKQVGGTLFTNVNKIGDPFIIYENGFYYLFGTRVRGDRFVVYKGENLDHFSEGGTVLDKTNSFGNMDFWAPEVYKYNNEFYMFYSARGNDDLMHINVAKAAKIDGPYKDINKESPLINIKGKSTTDATLFIDEDGHKYLLFVMHCSTNFVGNQQTSEIYIVRLDDTLLKTIGEPKLLLTPSEPWEYNADDLFYRNEGPALYYHDGYYYLLYTANYFINPAHAVGLARSENVLGPYEKCKHGPVIKKIDGLTSGPGHPSLFLTKESELKIVYPIHTHIDKPSPDRRACISNVSFANEMLIVNYK
;
A
#
# COMPACT_ATOMS: atom_id res chain seq x y z
N MET A 1 35.36 1.67 6.05
CA MET A 1 36.56 1.83 6.92
C MET A 1 36.04 2.19 8.32
N ILE A 2 36.55 1.63 9.43
CA ILE A 2 36.09 2.03 10.77
C ILE A 2 36.80 3.35 11.12
N ASP A 3 36.08 4.47 11.12
CA ASP A 3 36.59 5.71 11.69
C ASP A 3 36.68 5.54 13.21
N LYS A 4 37.89 5.28 13.71
CA LYS A 4 38.22 5.42 15.13
C LYS A 4 38.32 6.91 15.43
N VAL A 5 37.29 7.51 16.01
CA VAL A 5 37.43 8.85 16.59
C VAL A 5 38.23 8.71 17.88
N ILE A 6 39.52 9.04 17.82
CA ILE A 6 40.37 9.24 19.00
C ILE A 6 40.12 10.65 19.55
N GLN A 7 39.64 10.70 20.79
CA GLN A 7 39.70 11.77 21.80
C GLN A 7 39.80 13.23 21.34
N ARG A 8 38.87 14.04 21.86
CA ARG A 8 39.14 15.44 22.20
C ARG A 8 38.74 15.67 23.66
N PHE A 9 39.71 16.13 24.47
CA PHE A 9 39.52 16.69 25.82
C PHE A 9 39.18 15.72 26.97
N GLY A 10 40.05 14.75 27.28
CA GLY A 10 40.04 14.10 28.61
C GLY A 10 38.81 13.24 28.97
N LEU A 11 37.86 13.10 28.05
CA LEU A 11 36.64 12.31 28.19
C LEU A 11 36.79 10.95 27.52
N LYS A 12 36.29 9.89 28.18
CA LYS A 12 36.26 8.52 27.63
C LYS A 12 35.06 8.40 26.69
N THR A 13 35.23 8.62 25.40
CA THR A 13 34.20 8.34 24.40
C THR A 13 34.82 7.48 23.29
N GLU A 14 34.19 6.35 22.99
CA GLU A 14 34.61 5.44 21.91
C GLU A 14 33.37 5.09 21.09
N ILE A 15 33.37 5.47 19.81
CA ILE A 15 32.25 5.25 18.89
C ILE A 15 32.80 4.61 17.62
N TYR A 16 32.20 3.49 17.24
CA TYR A 16 32.51 2.78 16.02
C TYR A 16 31.45 3.04 14.96
N HIS A 17 31.86 3.49 13.78
CA HIS A 17 30.99 3.64 12.61
C HIS A 17 31.25 2.52 11.61
N GLN A 18 30.17 1.93 11.08
CA GLN A 18 30.24 0.92 10.04
C GLN A 18 29.70 1.50 8.72
N GLU A 19 30.59 1.68 7.74
CA GLU A 19 30.21 2.06 6.37
C GLU A 19 29.57 0.88 5.63
N GLU A 20 28.57 1.21 4.80
CA GLU A 20 27.75 0.35 3.93
C GLU A 20 28.22 -1.10 3.79
N ILE A 21 27.69 -1.97 4.64
CA ILE A 21 27.55 -3.38 4.33
C ILE A 21 26.20 -3.56 3.62
N ILE A 22 26.18 -4.44 2.62
CA ILE A 22 24.97 -4.86 1.93
C ILE A 22 23.98 -5.39 3.00
N ASP A 23 22.95 -4.59 3.32
CA ASP A 23 21.93 -4.87 4.34
C ASP A 23 21.19 -6.22 4.13
N SER A 24 21.41 -6.89 2.99
CA SER A 24 20.80 -8.17 2.63
C SER A 24 21.56 -9.42 3.11
N VAL A 25 22.75 -9.32 3.71
CA VAL A 25 23.59 -10.50 4.04
C VAL A 25 23.51 -10.92 5.52
N PHE A 26 23.37 -9.98 6.46
CA PHE A 26 23.38 -10.26 7.89
C PHE A 26 22.02 -10.00 8.55
N LEU A 27 21.75 -10.68 9.67
CA LEU A 27 20.47 -10.55 10.38
C LEU A 27 20.30 -9.14 10.97
N TYR A 28 21.37 -8.62 11.59
CA TYR A 28 21.43 -7.29 12.17
C TYR A 28 22.82 -6.66 11.94
N ASN A 29 22.83 -5.34 11.69
CA ASN A 29 24.05 -4.57 11.46
C ASN A 29 24.11 -3.38 12.43
N TYR A 30 25.23 -3.23 13.15
CA TYR A 30 25.51 -2.00 13.88
C TYR A 30 25.79 -0.87 12.89
N ARG A 31 25.18 0.29 13.13
CA ARG A 31 25.49 1.55 12.44
C ARG A 31 26.43 2.38 13.30
N GLN A 32 26.18 2.36 14.61
CA GLN A 32 27.03 2.95 15.64
C GLN A 32 26.97 2.09 16.89
N ILE A 33 28.09 1.89 17.57
CA ILE A 33 28.11 1.33 18.92
C ILE A 33 29.23 2.00 19.70
N GLY A 34 29.01 2.22 20.98
CA GLY A 34 30.00 2.93 21.77
C GLY A 34 29.67 3.11 23.23
N PHE A 35 30.57 3.83 23.87
CA PHE A 35 30.45 4.34 25.23
C PHE A 35 30.44 5.86 25.18
N LEU A 36 29.53 6.48 25.94
CA LEU A 36 29.38 7.93 26.07
C LEU A 36 29.46 8.35 27.54
N GLU A 37 30.17 9.46 27.76
CA GLU A 37 30.08 10.28 28.96
C GLU A 37 29.26 11.53 28.64
N LEU A 38 28.17 11.75 29.38
CA LEU A 38 27.24 12.85 29.22
C LEU A 38 27.45 13.85 30.37
N GLU A 39 27.98 15.02 30.04
CA GLU A 39 28.21 16.11 31.00
C GLU A 39 26.98 17.00 31.20
N GLN A 40 27.03 17.87 32.21
CA GLN A 40 25.99 18.86 32.47
C GLN A 40 25.74 19.74 31.23
N GLY A 41 24.48 19.88 30.83
CA GLY A 41 24.08 20.64 29.64
C GLY A 41 24.10 19.84 28.35
N TYR A 42 24.46 18.55 28.38
CA TYR A 42 24.32 17.68 27.22
C TYR A 42 22.85 17.51 26.84
N ALA A 43 22.52 17.87 25.61
CA ALA A 43 21.22 17.62 25.01
C ALA A 43 21.41 17.11 23.57
N ASN A 44 20.96 15.90 23.30
CA ASN A 44 21.06 15.31 21.96
C ASN A 44 19.70 14.78 21.53
N THR A 45 19.15 15.39 20.48
CA THR A 45 17.88 15.00 19.88
C THR A 45 18.16 14.23 18.59
N LYS A 46 17.62 13.02 18.50
CA LYS A 46 17.63 12.20 17.28
C LYS A 46 16.20 12.02 16.79
N LYS A 47 15.95 12.26 15.51
CA LYS A 47 14.62 12.11 14.90
C LYS A 47 14.74 11.66 13.44
N GLY A 48 13.80 10.83 12.99
CA GLY A 48 13.71 10.42 11.59
C GLY A 48 14.83 9.49 11.12
N LEU A 49 15.49 8.79 12.05
CA LEU A 49 16.47 7.76 11.71
C LEU A 49 15.76 6.43 11.54
N SER A 50 15.94 5.77 10.39
CA SER A 50 15.42 4.44 10.10
C SER A 50 16.21 3.32 10.81
N GLU A 51 16.38 3.46 12.13
CA GLU A 51 17.25 2.65 12.98
C GLU A 51 16.61 2.41 14.36
N TYR A 52 16.99 1.33 15.02
CA TYR A 52 16.64 1.08 16.42
C TYR A 52 17.88 1.30 17.28
N THR A 53 17.67 1.69 18.53
CA THR A 53 18.77 1.90 19.47
C THR A 53 18.51 1.29 20.83
N ILE A 54 19.57 0.77 21.43
CA ILE A 54 19.60 0.32 22.82
C ILE A 54 20.60 1.20 23.56
N TRP A 55 20.18 1.70 24.72
CA TRP A 55 20.99 2.52 25.63
C TRP A 55 20.97 1.88 27.00
N LEU A 56 22.14 1.60 27.57
CA LEU A 56 22.31 1.09 28.93
C LEU A 56 23.06 2.12 29.76
N VAL A 57 22.41 2.67 30.79
CA VAL A 57 23.06 3.60 31.73
C VAL A 57 23.90 2.78 32.71
N THR A 58 25.21 2.99 32.67
CA THR A 58 26.16 2.27 33.52
C THR A 58 26.42 3.02 34.82
N GLU A 59 26.46 4.35 34.79
CA GLU A 59 26.69 5.22 35.96
C GLU A 59 25.92 6.54 35.82
N GLY A 60 25.53 7.14 36.95
CA GLY A 60 24.78 8.39 36.97
C GLY A 60 23.31 8.25 36.53
N SER A 61 22.76 9.33 35.98
CA SER A 61 21.39 9.37 35.47
C SER A 61 21.24 10.35 34.32
N VAL A 62 20.32 10.10 33.40
CA VAL A 62 19.98 10.96 32.27
C VAL A 62 18.48 11.01 32.05
N ILE A 63 17.96 12.13 31.58
CA ILE A 63 16.54 12.28 31.25
C ILE A 63 16.35 11.83 29.80
N LEU A 64 15.41 10.91 29.56
CA LEU A 64 14.93 10.51 28.25
C LEU A 64 13.55 11.12 28.00
N ASN A 65 13.42 11.84 26.89
CA ASN A 65 12.14 12.21 26.32
C ASN A 65 11.86 11.30 25.11
N TYR A 66 10.82 10.48 25.17
CA TYR A 66 10.45 9.52 24.12
C TYR A 66 8.94 9.33 24.04
N GLN A 67 8.34 9.40 22.85
CA GLN A 67 6.89 9.21 22.64
C GLN A 67 5.99 9.98 23.62
N ASN A 68 6.27 11.27 23.82
CA ASN A 68 5.57 12.16 24.77
C ASN A 68 5.69 11.74 26.25
N THR A 69 6.52 10.75 26.56
CA THR A 69 6.87 10.35 27.94
C THR A 69 8.25 10.90 28.29
N LYS A 70 8.38 11.36 29.53
CA LYS A 70 9.64 11.81 30.12
C LYS A 70 10.01 10.83 31.22
N ALA A 71 11.14 10.15 31.06
CA ALA A 71 11.65 9.16 32.00
C ALA A 71 13.04 9.58 32.49
N VAL A 72 13.36 9.33 33.76
CA VAL A 72 14.71 9.46 34.28
C VAL A 72 15.33 8.08 34.29
N LEU A 73 16.35 7.86 33.47
CA LEU A 73 17.12 6.62 33.46
C LEU A 73 18.25 6.77 34.48
N LYS A 74 18.39 5.81 35.36
CA LYS A 74 19.48 5.71 36.33
C LYS A 74 20.41 4.55 35.98
N ALA A 75 21.58 4.50 36.58
CA ALA A 75 22.48 3.35 36.50
C ALA A 75 21.71 2.04 36.73
N GLY A 76 21.83 1.10 35.79
CA GLY A 76 21.02 -0.12 35.77
C GLY A 76 19.97 -0.15 34.66
N ASP A 77 19.49 1.02 34.22
CA ASP A 77 18.37 1.09 33.29
C ASP A 77 18.83 0.91 31.83
N LEU A 78 18.06 0.10 31.10
CA LEU A 78 18.21 -0.12 29.67
C LEU A 78 16.99 0.42 28.93
N ALA A 79 17.20 1.32 27.98
CA ALA A 79 16.17 1.79 27.07
C ALA A 79 16.30 1.12 25.70
N PHE A 80 15.20 0.57 25.19
CA PHE A 80 15.11 0.07 23.82
C PHE A 80 14.13 0.95 23.03
N LEU A 81 14.65 1.64 22.01
CA LEU A 81 13.95 2.74 21.33
C LEU A 81 13.91 2.52 19.82
N ASP A 82 12.75 2.81 19.21
CA ASP A 82 12.63 3.07 17.77
C ASP A 82 13.01 4.53 17.48
N SER A 83 14.11 4.74 16.76
CA SER A 83 14.66 6.07 16.48
C SER A 83 13.83 6.87 15.47
N ASN A 84 12.91 6.22 14.73
CA ASN A 84 11.98 6.92 13.84
C ASN A 84 11.01 7.81 14.63
N LEU A 85 10.67 7.39 15.85
CA LEU A 85 9.69 8.07 16.71
C LEU A 85 10.31 9.28 17.42
N GLY A 86 11.63 9.42 17.33
CA GLY A 86 12.39 10.53 17.88
C GLY A 86 12.56 10.43 19.39
N PHE A 87 13.77 10.72 19.86
CA PHE A 87 14.07 10.79 21.29
C PHE A 87 15.09 11.88 21.57
N THR A 88 15.05 12.39 22.80
CA THR A 88 16.05 13.33 23.31
C THR A 88 16.59 12.81 24.63
N PHE A 89 17.92 12.77 24.75
CA PHE A 89 18.58 12.63 26.04
C PHE A 89 19.04 14.00 26.55
N GLU A 90 18.69 14.34 27.79
CA GLU A 90 19.07 15.57 28.48
C GLU A 90 19.82 15.22 29.77
N GLN A 91 21.02 15.76 29.95
CA GLN A 91 21.76 15.69 31.21
C GLN A 91 21.79 17.06 31.87
N ASN A 92 21.11 17.18 33.00
CA ASN A 92 21.03 18.42 33.77
C ASN A 92 21.79 18.35 35.11
N SER A 93 22.27 17.16 35.49
CA SER A 93 23.06 16.95 36.70
C SER A 93 24.49 17.47 36.54
N VAL A 94 25.07 17.96 37.63
CA VAL A 94 26.51 18.33 37.73
C VAL A 94 27.40 17.09 37.67
N LEU A 95 26.90 15.93 38.13
CA LEU A 95 27.62 14.66 38.02
C LEU A 95 27.43 14.06 36.62
N PRO A 96 28.50 13.59 35.95
CA PRO A 96 28.40 13.00 34.62
C PRO A 96 27.58 11.70 34.64
N CYS A 97 26.96 11.37 33.52
CA CYS A 97 26.30 10.09 33.29
C CYS A 97 27.07 9.29 32.25
N HIS A 98 27.28 8.00 32.52
CA HIS A 98 27.93 7.09 31.58
C HIS A 98 26.91 6.12 31.00
N ALA A 99 26.97 5.91 29.69
CA ALA A 99 26.07 5.00 28.99
C ALA A 99 26.78 4.22 27.88
N LEU A 100 26.42 2.96 27.74
CA LEU A 100 26.71 2.14 26.56
C LEU A 100 25.53 2.26 25.60
N PHE A 101 25.80 2.37 24.30
CA PHE A 101 24.74 2.48 23.31
C PHE A 101 25.08 1.74 22.03
N GLY A 102 24.04 1.34 21.31
CA GLY A 102 24.15 0.79 19.96
C GLY A 102 22.97 1.25 19.11
N TYR A 103 23.25 1.75 17.91
CA TYR A 103 22.30 1.95 16.83
C TYR A 103 22.47 0.83 15.82
N PHE A 104 21.38 0.20 15.43
CA PHE A 104 21.42 -0.95 14.54
C PHE A 104 20.17 -1.04 13.67
N ARG A 105 20.32 -1.78 12.58
CA ARG A 105 19.25 -2.20 11.66
C ARG A 105 19.24 -3.71 11.57
N GLY A 106 18.14 -4.27 11.09
CA GLY A 106 18.09 -5.69 10.78
C GLY A 106 16.72 -6.16 10.34
N ASN A 107 16.69 -7.36 9.79
CA ASN A 107 15.45 -7.98 9.34
C ASN A 107 14.57 -8.31 10.54
N ASN A 108 13.26 -8.09 10.43
CA ASN A 108 12.27 -8.35 11.49
C ASN A 108 12.44 -7.56 12.81
N ILE A 109 13.34 -6.58 12.88
CA ILE A 109 13.52 -5.77 14.10
C ILE A 109 12.23 -5.07 14.54
N GLN A 110 11.39 -4.64 13.59
CA GLN A 110 10.09 -4.05 13.88
C GLN A 110 9.16 -5.06 14.59
N THR A 111 9.22 -6.34 14.23
CA THR A 111 8.44 -7.40 14.87
C THR A 111 8.95 -7.67 16.29
N ILE A 112 10.27 -7.73 16.49
CA ILE A 112 10.88 -7.90 17.81
C ILE A 112 10.56 -6.72 18.72
N TYR A 113 10.66 -5.49 18.21
CA TYR A 113 10.30 -4.28 18.95
C TYR A 113 8.81 -4.27 19.34
N ARG A 114 7.91 -4.69 18.43
CA ARG A 114 6.49 -4.85 18.75
C ARG A 114 6.25 -5.89 19.85
N LEU A 115 6.94 -7.03 19.82
CA LEU A 115 6.84 -8.04 20.87
C LEU A 115 7.32 -7.50 22.22
N PHE A 116 8.44 -6.77 22.22
CA PHE A 116 8.93 -6.06 23.40
C PHE A 116 7.90 -5.05 23.93
N ALA A 117 7.38 -4.16 23.08
CA ALA A 117 6.42 -3.12 23.45
C ALA A 117 5.05 -3.67 23.88
N MET A 118 4.65 -4.85 23.38
CA MET A 118 3.44 -5.54 23.85
C MET A 118 3.64 -6.17 25.23
N ARG A 119 4.85 -6.66 25.53
CA ARG A 119 5.18 -7.30 26.81
C ARG A 119 5.49 -6.28 27.91
N ASN A 120 6.06 -5.14 27.54
CA ASN A 120 6.55 -4.14 28.47
C ASN A 120 5.73 -2.84 28.36
N LYS A 121 5.28 -2.32 29.51
CA LYS A 121 4.54 -1.05 29.58
C LYS A 121 5.42 0.19 29.37
N SER A 122 6.73 0.02 29.39
CA SER A 122 7.73 1.08 29.28
C SER A 122 8.79 0.66 28.27
N ALA A 123 9.37 1.65 27.58
CA ALA A 123 10.55 1.44 26.74
C ALA A 123 11.83 1.26 27.57
N VAL A 124 11.74 1.45 28.89
CA VAL A 124 12.84 1.32 29.85
C VAL A 124 12.64 0.05 30.67
N LEU A 125 13.68 -0.80 30.67
CA LEU A 125 13.85 -1.93 31.56
C LEU A 125 14.78 -1.54 32.70
N HIS A 126 14.47 -1.98 33.91
CA HIS A 126 15.25 -1.66 35.11
C HIS A 126 16.17 -2.82 35.50
N ASP A 127 17.25 -2.49 36.21
CA ASP A 127 18.18 -3.45 36.81
C ASP A 127 18.79 -4.45 35.79
N LYS A 128 19.16 -3.95 34.61
CA LYS A 128 19.68 -4.71 33.46
C LYS A 128 21.18 -4.61 33.26
N LYS A 129 21.90 -3.82 34.07
CA LYS A 129 23.34 -3.59 33.89
C LYS A 129 24.16 -4.89 33.87
N ASP A 130 23.97 -5.76 34.85
CA ASP A 130 24.75 -7.00 34.97
C ASP A 130 24.44 -7.99 33.83
N GLU A 131 23.22 -7.97 33.31
CA GLU A 131 22.77 -8.84 32.22
C GLU A 131 23.33 -8.41 30.86
N PHE A 132 23.48 -7.10 30.61
CA PHE A 132 23.78 -6.58 29.27
C PHE A 132 25.16 -5.97 29.10
N SER A 133 25.83 -5.52 30.17
CA SER A 133 27.16 -4.90 30.06
C SER A 133 28.21 -5.82 29.43
N ALA A 134 28.16 -7.13 29.72
CA ALA A 134 29.10 -8.09 29.13
C ALA A 134 28.96 -8.18 27.60
N LEU A 135 27.73 -8.22 27.09
CA LEU A 135 27.46 -8.31 25.64
C LEU A 135 27.87 -7.04 24.89
N PHE A 136 27.62 -5.86 25.46
CA PHE A 136 28.10 -4.60 24.90
C PHE A 136 29.64 -4.53 24.87
N ASN A 137 30.29 -4.94 25.97
CA ASN A 137 31.75 -4.96 26.02
C ASN A 137 32.34 -5.98 25.04
N GLU A 138 31.71 -7.14 24.87
CA GLU A 138 32.14 -8.12 23.87
C GLU A 138 32.03 -7.57 22.44
N ALA A 139 30.94 -6.86 22.12
CA ALA A 139 30.80 -6.22 20.82
C ALA A 139 31.88 -5.15 20.58
N LEU A 140 32.20 -4.35 21.60
CA LEU A 140 33.29 -3.38 21.53
C LEU A 140 34.65 -4.07 21.37
N ASP A 141 34.91 -5.15 22.11
CA ASP A 141 36.14 -5.93 22.00
C ASP A 141 36.31 -6.60 20.63
N GLU A 142 35.22 -7.11 20.03
CA GLU A 142 35.22 -7.62 18.66
C GLU A 142 35.58 -6.52 17.67
N LEU A 143 35.02 -5.32 17.81
CA LEU A 143 35.33 -4.15 16.97
C LEU A 143 36.74 -3.60 17.19
N ARG A 144 37.35 -3.85 18.36
CA ARG A 144 38.76 -3.49 18.63
C ARG A 144 39.75 -4.40 17.90
N LYS A 145 39.34 -5.59 17.45
CA LYS A 145 40.20 -6.52 16.70
C LYS A 145 40.58 -5.93 15.33
N ASN A 146 41.76 -6.30 14.83
CA ASN A 146 42.22 -5.87 13.50
C ASN A 146 41.32 -6.34 12.35
N ASN A 147 40.59 -7.45 12.53
CA ASN A 147 39.62 -7.96 11.56
C ASN A 147 38.34 -8.42 12.29
N PRO A 148 37.38 -7.52 12.53
CA PRO A 148 36.17 -7.82 13.27
C PRO A 148 35.26 -8.79 12.52
N SER A 149 34.69 -9.76 13.22
CA SER A 149 33.67 -10.67 12.69
C SER A 149 32.29 -10.01 12.73
N TYR A 150 31.83 -9.53 11.58
CA TYR A 150 30.49 -8.96 11.43
C TYR A 150 29.37 -9.97 11.71
N ILE A 151 29.61 -11.26 11.48
CA ILE A 151 28.68 -12.32 11.89
C ILE A 151 28.60 -12.37 13.42
N ARG A 152 29.74 -12.34 14.14
CA ARG A 152 29.72 -12.33 15.61
C ARG A 152 29.01 -11.09 16.14
N LEU A 153 29.25 -9.92 15.55
CA LEU A 153 28.56 -8.68 15.90
C LEU A 153 27.04 -8.77 15.68
N SER A 154 26.61 -9.32 14.53
CA SER A 154 25.19 -9.58 14.26
C SER A 154 24.58 -10.57 15.26
N THR A 155 25.33 -11.59 15.69
CA THR A 155 24.88 -12.55 16.71
C THR A 155 24.76 -11.89 18.07
N ILE A 156 25.71 -11.04 18.48
CA ILE A 156 25.65 -10.32 19.76
C ILE A 156 24.42 -9.39 19.81
N ILE A 157 24.09 -8.67 18.72
CA ILE A 157 22.84 -7.89 18.66
C ILE A 157 21.64 -8.79 18.90
N TYR A 158 21.61 -9.95 18.22
CA TYR A 158 20.49 -10.88 18.35
C TYR A 158 20.40 -11.47 19.76
N GLU A 159 21.53 -11.80 20.40
CA GLU A 159 21.58 -12.24 21.81
C GLU A 159 21.02 -11.16 22.74
N ILE A 160 21.43 -9.90 22.56
CA ILE A 160 20.88 -8.75 23.32
C ILE A 160 19.36 -8.64 23.10
N LEU A 161 18.89 -8.70 21.86
CA LEU A 161 17.46 -8.61 21.54
C LEU A 161 16.65 -9.78 22.12
N LEU A 162 17.19 -11.00 22.07
CA LEU A 162 16.59 -12.17 22.69
C LEU A 162 16.47 -11.96 24.18
N ASN A 163 17.56 -11.60 24.86
CA ASN A 163 17.57 -11.35 26.30
C ASN A 163 16.57 -10.25 26.68
N ILE A 164 16.48 -9.14 25.93
CA ILE A 164 15.47 -8.10 26.17
C ILE A 164 14.05 -8.67 26.14
N VAL A 165 13.75 -9.55 25.18
CA VAL A 165 12.42 -10.14 24.99
C VAL A 165 12.14 -11.31 25.97
N THR A 166 13.17 -11.98 26.48
CA THR A 166 13.07 -13.16 27.36
C THR A 166 13.36 -12.86 28.84
N SER A 167 13.84 -11.66 29.18
CA SER A 167 14.30 -11.31 30.53
C SER A 167 13.21 -11.24 31.62
N ASP A 168 11.94 -11.37 31.26
CA ASP A 168 10.85 -11.63 32.20
C ASP A 168 10.55 -13.13 32.27
N GLN A 169 11.21 -13.84 33.20
CA GLN A 169 10.90 -15.24 33.49
C GLN A 169 9.62 -15.38 34.30
N LYS A 170 8.61 -15.97 33.66
CA LYS A 170 8.03 -17.25 34.10
C LYS A 170 7.56 -18.03 32.87
N TYR A 171 8.39 -18.92 32.36
CA TYR A 171 7.92 -20.02 31.50
C TYR A 171 8.71 -21.29 31.77
N ASN A 172 7.99 -22.33 32.15
CA ASN A 172 8.46 -23.69 32.38
C ASN A 172 7.77 -24.57 31.32
N ILE A 173 8.50 -25.59 30.82
CA ILE A 173 8.09 -26.84 30.13
C ILE A 173 8.68 -27.10 28.69
N ASN A 174 9.36 -28.27 28.59
CA ASN A 174 9.70 -29.20 27.47
C ASN A 174 10.41 -28.77 26.16
N THR A 175 11.75 -28.78 26.15
CA THR A 175 12.59 -28.62 24.94
C THR A 175 12.53 -29.78 23.93
N ALA A 176 12.33 -31.04 24.35
CA ALA A 176 12.31 -32.20 23.42
C ALA A 176 11.03 -32.24 22.56
N LEU A 177 9.88 -31.87 23.14
CA LEU A 177 8.63 -31.76 22.40
C LEU A 177 8.66 -30.56 21.45
N GLU A 178 9.32 -29.47 21.84
CA GLU A 178 9.53 -28.29 21.00
C GLU A 178 10.45 -28.59 19.80
N GLN A 179 11.51 -29.39 19.98
CA GLN A 179 12.36 -29.86 18.87
C GLN A 179 11.59 -30.74 17.88
N VAL A 180 10.70 -31.60 18.37
CA VAL A 180 9.84 -32.41 17.49
C VAL A 180 8.84 -31.54 16.75
N LYS A 181 8.29 -30.53 17.41
CA LYS A 181 7.44 -29.52 16.78
C LYS A 181 8.22 -28.76 15.69
N GLU A 182 9.43 -28.29 15.99
CA GLU A 182 10.30 -27.61 15.02
C GLU A 182 10.63 -28.49 13.81
N TYR A 183 10.94 -29.78 14.05
CA TYR A 183 11.15 -30.75 12.98
C TYR A 183 9.92 -30.90 12.08
N ILE A 184 8.72 -31.01 12.68
CA ILE A 184 7.45 -31.02 11.95
C ILE A 184 7.31 -29.74 11.10
N GLU A 185 7.63 -28.58 11.66
CA GLU A 185 7.46 -27.28 11.01
C GLU A 185 8.42 -27.03 9.85
N ILE A 186 9.63 -27.61 9.91
CA ILE A 186 10.63 -27.56 8.83
C ILE A 186 10.29 -28.57 7.74
N ASN A 187 9.86 -29.79 8.11
CA ASN A 187 9.74 -30.92 7.18
C ASN A 187 8.30 -31.23 6.76
N TYR A 188 7.33 -30.38 7.10
CA TYR A 188 5.89 -30.65 6.93
C TYR A 188 5.49 -31.09 5.51
N GLN A 189 6.19 -30.65 4.46
CA GLN A 189 5.89 -30.99 3.06
C GLN A 189 6.18 -32.47 2.74
N ASN A 190 7.07 -33.11 3.51
CA ASN A 190 7.52 -34.47 3.30
C ASN A 190 6.58 -35.49 3.99
N ASN A 191 6.71 -36.77 3.61
CA ASN A 191 5.92 -37.83 4.23
C ASN A 191 6.45 -38.17 5.65
N ILE A 192 5.95 -37.47 6.66
CA ILE A 192 6.29 -37.68 8.07
C ILE A 192 5.39 -38.76 8.69
N ASN A 193 6.01 -39.75 9.33
CA ASN A 193 5.34 -40.75 10.17
C ASN A 193 5.51 -40.40 11.65
N VAL A 194 4.40 -40.33 12.40
CA VAL A 194 4.41 -39.95 13.82
C VAL A 194 5.22 -40.94 14.68
N LYS A 195 5.36 -42.20 14.26
CA LYS A 195 6.24 -43.16 14.94
C LYS A 195 7.71 -42.77 14.86
N ASP A 196 8.14 -42.16 13.75
CA ASP A 196 9.52 -41.74 13.56
C ASP A 196 9.84 -40.50 14.42
N LEU A 197 8.84 -39.63 14.66
CA LEU A 197 8.94 -38.48 15.57
C LEU A 197 9.12 -38.89 17.05
N ALA A 198 8.52 -40.01 17.47
CA ALA A 198 8.71 -40.54 18.81
C ALA A 198 10.16 -41.01 19.03
N ASN A 199 10.78 -41.61 18.01
CA ASN A 199 12.16 -42.09 18.08
C ASN A 199 13.18 -40.94 18.25
N THR A 200 12.85 -39.73 17.78
CA THR A 200 13.71 -38.55 17.92
C THR A 200 13.62 -37.87 19.29
N SER A 201 12.69 -38.28 20.17
CA SER A 201 12.41 -37.59 21.44
C SER A 201 12.61 -38.45 22.69
N ASN A 202 13.25 -39.61 22.59
CA ASN A 202 13.46 -40.58 23.70
C ASN A 202 12.17 -41.05 24.41
N TYR A 203 10.99 -40.82 23.82
CA TYR A 203 9.71 -41.29 24.34
C TYR A 203 9.24 -42.53 23.58
N SER A 204 8.58 -43.46 24.29
CA SER A 204 7.76 -44.48 23.61
C SER A 204 6.61 -43.80 22.86
N TYR A 205 6.15 -44.37 21.75
CA TYR A 205 5.10 -43.77 20.90
C TYR A 205 3.86 -43.28 21.66
N TYR A 206 3.37 -44.07 22.63
CA TYR A 206 2.20 -43.73 23.43
C TYR A 206 2.48 -42.59 24.41
N HIS A 207 3.62 -42.61 25.09
CA HIS A 207 4.02 -41.54 26.01
C HIS A 207 4.30 -40.24 25.25
N PHE A 208 4.92 -40.32 24.08
CA PHE A 208 5.15 -39.19 23.18
C PHE A 208 3.83 -38.53 22.78
N CYS A 209 2.86 -39.31 22.30
CA CYS A 209 1.57 -38.76 21.88
C CYS A 209 0.80 -38.12 23.04
N HIS A 210 0.91 -38.68 24.25
CA HIS A 210 0.28 -38.10 25.45
C HIS A 210 0.95 -36.79 25.84
N ALA A 211 2.28 -36.80 26.01
CA ALA A 211 3.05 -35.64 26.42
C ALA A 211 2.95 -34.50 25.39
N PHE A 212 3.03 -34.79 24.09
CA PHE A 212 2.86 -33.80 23.04
C PHE A 212 1.46 -33.18 23.04
N LYS A 213 0.42 -33.97 23.35
CA LYS A 213 -0.94 -33.47 23.45
C LYS A 213 -1.18 -32.64 24.71
N GLU A 214 -0.61 -33.02 25.83
CA GLU A 214 -0.65 -32.20 27.06
C GLU A 214 0.04 -30.85 26.83
N GLU A 215 1.18 -30.85 26.14
CA GLU A 215 1.95 -29.65 25.88
C GLU A 215 1.28 -28.71 24.87
N PHE A 216 0.94 -29.24 23.68
CA PHE A 216 0.49 -28.42 22.55
C PHE A 216 -1.02 -28.48 22.32
N GLY A 217 -1.75 -29.11 23.24
CA GLY A 217 -3.21 -29.26 23.21
C GLY A 217 -3.75 -30.22 22.14
N VAL A 218 -2.91 -30.78 21.26
CA VAL A 218 -3.31 -31.67 20.17
C VAL A 218 -2.30 -32.79 19.96
N SER A 219 -2.75 -33.94 19.44
CA SER A 219 -1.83 -35.03 19.12
C SER A 219 -0.84 -34.63 18.01
N PRO A 220 0.37 -35.23 17.93
CA PRO A 220 1.37 -34.83 16.94
C PRO A 220 0.89 -34.94 15.48
N GLY A 221 0.08 -35.97 15.16
CA GLY A 221 -0.50 -36.11 13.82
C GLY A 221 -1.53 -35.03 13.49
N MET A 222 -2.30 -34.59 14.49
CA MET A 222 -3.23 -33.48 14.35
C MET A 222 -2.48 -32.15 14.26
N TYR A 223 -1.37 -31.99 14.99
CA TYR A 223 -0.48 -30.84 14.91
C TYR A 223 0.09 -30.68 13.49
N LEU A 224 0.70 -31.73 12.94
CA LEU A 224 1.20 -31.75 11.57
C LEU A 224 0.09 -31.39 10.58
N THR A 225 -1.11 -31.97 10.74
CA THR A 225 -2.26 -31.67 9.87
C THR A 225 -2.64 -30.18 9.94
N LYS A 226 -2.76 -29.62 11.16
CA LYS A 226 -3.07 -28.19 11.35
C LYS A 226 -1.99 -27.29 10.76
N TYR A 227 -0.72 -27.62 10.95
CA TYR A 227 0.40 -26.83 10.43
C TYR A 227 0.43 -26.84 8.89
N ARG A 228 0.24 -28.01 8.26
CA ARG A 228 0.09 -28.11 6.79
C ARG A 228 -1.07 -27.27 6.28
N LEU A 229 -2.20 -27.27 6.99
CA LEU A 229 -3.37 -26.46 6.63
C LEU A 229 -3.11 -24.96 6.82
N GLN A 230 -2.35 -24.54 7.83
CA GLN A 230 -1.92 -23.14 7.99
C GLN A 230 -1.02 -22.68 6.83
N LYS A 231 -0.06 -23.51 6.40
CA LYS A 231 0.75 -23.22 5.20
C LYS A 231 -0.08 -23.23 3.92
N ALA A 232 -1.07 -24.12 3.83
CA ALA A 232 -2.00 -24.12 2.70
C ALA A 232 -2.83 -22.84 2.64
N VAL A 233 -3.25 -22.31 3.80
CA VAL A 233 -3.91 -20.99 3.89
C VAL A 233 -3.03 -19.89 3.29
N GLN A 234 -1.73 -19.85 3.61
CA GLN A 234 -0.81 -18.87 3.02
C GLN A 234 -0.72 -18.99 1.48
N LEU A 235 -0.68 -20.22 0.95
CA LEU A 235 -0.65 -20.44 -0.51
C LEU A 235 -2.00 -20.15 -1.19
N LEU A 236 -3.11 -20.25 -0.45
CA LEU A 236 -4.45 -19.93 -0.96
C LEU A 236 -4.62 -18.41 -1.22
N GLU A 237 -3.75 -17.55 -0.70
CA GLU A 237 -3.68 -16.10 -0.99
C GLU A 237 -3.33 -15.81 -2.46
N ASN A 238 -2.53 -16.67 -3.08
CA ASN A 238 -2.11 -16.49 -4.46
C ASN A 238 -3.06 -17.23 -5.42
N HIS A 239 -3.90 -16.47 -6.12
CA HIS A 239 -4.92 -17.00 -7.03
C HIS A 239 -4.36 -17.74 -8.26
N ASN A 240 -3.06 -17.65 -8.52
CA ASN A 240 -2.41 -18.36 -9.62
C ASN A 240 -2.13 -19.85 -9.30
N TYR A 241 -2.18 -20.26 -8.02
CA TYR A 241 -2.00 -21.67 -7.66
C TYR A 241 -3.33 -22.42 -7.68
N THR A 242 -3.36 -23.52 -8.43
CA THR A 242 -4.48 -24.46 -8.40
C THR A 242 -4.52 -25.18 -7.05
N LEU A 243 -5.69 -25.68 -6.65
CA LEU A 243 -5.77 -26.48 -5.41
C LEU A 243 -4.85 -27.70 -5.44
N GLU A 244 -4.59 -28.24 -6.63
CA GLU A 244 -3.66 -29.36 -6.83
C GLU A 244 -2.23 -29.00 -6.48
N VAL A 245 -1.74 -27.86 -6.99
CA VAL A 245 -0.42 -27.34 -6.62
C VAL A 245 -0.35 -27.16 -5.10
N ILE A 246 -1.37 -26.53 -4.50
CA ILE A 246 -1.35 -26.21 -3.07
C ILE A 246 -1.29 -27.45 -2.19
N TYR A 247 -2.16 -28.44 -2.39
CA TYR A 247 -2.17 -29.59 -1.48
C TYR A 247 -0.91 -30.46 -1.64
N ASN A 248 -0.35 -30.53 -2.84
CA ASN A 248 0.92 -31.21 -3.09
C ASN A 248 2.08 -30.46 -2.40
N SER A 249 2.14 -29.14 -2.53
CA SER A 249 3.20 -28.30 -1.92
C SER A 249 3.18 -28.28 -0.39
N VAL A 250 2.05 -28.63 0.24
CA VAL A 250 1.95 -28.70 1.71
C VAL A 250 1.95 -30.13 2.26
N GLY A 251 2.20 -31.15 1.41
CA GLY A 251 2.44 -32.52 1.85
C GLY A 251 1.18 -33.38 2.06
N PHE A 252 0.04 -33.02 1.47
CA PHE A 252 -1.13 -33.92 1.41
C PHE A 252 -1.02 -34.86 0.22
N ARG A 253 -1.34 -36.16 0.42
CA ARG A 253 -1.25 -37.16 -0.65
C ARG A 253 -2.38 -37.08 -1.67
N THR A 254 -3.55 -36.59 -1.26
CA THR A 254 -4.73 -36.53 -2.12
C THR A 254 -5.55 -35.27 -1.88
N LYS A 255 -6.16 -34.76 -2.94
CA LYS A 255 -7.13 -33.65 -2.89
C LYS A 255 -8.25 -33.89 -1.88
N TYR A 256 -8.76 -35.13 -1.79
CA TYR A 256 -9.84 -35.50 -0.88
C TYR A 256 -9.43 -35.36 0.58
N SER A 257 -8.27 -35.90 0.98
CA SER A 257 -7.76 -35.79 2.36
C SER A 257 -7.53 -34.34 2.77
N PHE A 258 -7.01 -33.51 1.86
CA PHE A 258 -6.81 -32.08 2.08
C PHE A 258 -8.13 -31.34 2.29
N ILE A 259 -9.11 -31.50 1.39
CA ILE A 259 -10.40 -30.80 1.48
C ILE A 259 -11.14 -31.20 2.76
N LYS A 260 -11.12 -32.49 3.12
CA LYS A 260 -11.74 -32.99 4.35
C LYS A 260 -11.12 -32.36 5.58
N ALA A 261 -9.79 -32.45 5.72
CA ALA A 261 -9.07 -31.87 6.86
C ALA A 261 -9.25 -30.33 6.95
N PHE A 262 -9.28 -29.65 5.80
CA PHE A 262 -9.51 -28.20 5.74
C PHE A 262 -10.94 -27.84 6.18
N LYS A 263 -11.95 -28.60 5.75
CA LYS A 263 -13.34 -28.44 6.20
C LYS A 263 -13.48 -28.68 7.69
N ASP A 264 -12.88 -29.75 8.20
CA ASP A 264 -12.95 -30.11 9.63
C ASP A 264 -12.28 -29.03 10.51
N THR A 265 -11.26 -28.35 9.98
CA THR A 265 -10.51 -27.30 10.72
C THR A 265 -11.13 -25.90 10.60
N TYR A 266 -11.55 -25.49 9.41
CA TYR A 266 -12.01 -24.11 9.11
C TYR A 266 -13.52 -24.01 8.82
N ASN A 267 -14.25 -25.11 8.97
CA ASN A 267 -15.69 -25.23 8.72
C ASN A 267 -16.13 -24.77 7.31
N MET A 268 -15.23 -24.86 6.32
CA MET A 268 -15.49 -24.52 4.92
C MET A 268 -14.47 -25.18 3.98
N THR A 269 -14.76 -25.26 2.67
CA THR A 269 -13.80 -25.81 1.70
C THR A 269 -12.65 -24.82 1.43
N PRO A 270 -11.45 -25.28 1.00
CA PRO A 270 -10.36 -24.42 0.58
C PRO A 270 -10.76 -23.39 -0.48
N SER A 271 -11.59 -23.76 -1.47
CA SER A 271 -12.12 -22.82 -2.46
C SER A 271 -12.99 -21.74 -1.81
N LYS A 272 -13.90 -22.11 -0.92
CA LYS A 272 -14.76 -21.15 -0.22
C LYS A 272 -13.95 -20.27 0.73
N PHE A 273 -12.92 -20.81 1.37
CA PHE A 273 -11.97 -20.08 2.20
C PHE A 273 -11.18 -19.07 1.37
N ARG A 274 -10.68 -19.45 0.19
CA ARG A 274 -10.01 -18.56 -0.76
C ARG A 274 -10.91 -17.38 -1.14
N THR A 275 -12.18 -17.64 -1.42
CA THR A 275 -13.16 -16.58 -1.75
C THR A 275 -13.54 -15.72 -0.53
N ARG A 276 -13.57 -16.28 0.69
CA ARG A 276 -14.09 -15.60 1.90
C ARG A 276 -13.02 -14.88 2.73
N HIS A 277 -11.82 -15.43 2.83
CA HIS A 277 -10.75 -14.93 3.70
C HIS A 277 -9.65 -14.20 2.94
N PHE A 278 -9.39 -14.60 1.70
CA PHE A 278 -8.54 -13.88 0.75
C PHE A 278 -9.36 -13.26 -0.37
N GLY A 279 -10.69 -13.26 -0.19
CA GLY A 279 -11.56 -12.24 -0.75
C GLY A 279 -11.13 -10.88 -0.23
N VAL A 280 -10.25 -10.25 -1.02
CA VAL A 280 -10.05 -8.82 -1.24
C VAL A 280 -10.08 -7.91 0.01
N ILE A 281 -8.91 -7.35 0.34
CA ILE A 281 -8.64 -6.12 1.13
C ILE A 281 -9.93 -5.43 1.60
N LYS A 282 -10.29 -5.49 2.89
CA LYS A 282 -11.36 -4.64 3.43
C LYS A 282 -11.01 -3.18 3.14
N ALA A 283 -11.98 -2.39 2.68
CA ALA A 283 -11.71 -0.98 2.57
C ALA A 283 -11.31 -0.41 3.92
N LYS A 284 -10.22 0.35 3.91
CA LYS A 284 -9.75 1.10 5.06
C LYS A 284 -10.20 2.53 4.84
N GLN A 285 -10.94 3.12 5.77
CA GLN A 285 -11.16 4.56 5.75
C GLN A 285 -10.02 5.20 6.55
N VAL A 286 -9.28 6.12 5.93
CA VAL A 286 -8.21 6.89 6.59
C VAL A 286 -8.38 8.33 6.18
N GLY A 287 -8.63 9.20 7.15
CA GLY A 287 -9.19 10.52 6.86
C GLY A 287 -10.59 10.41 6.24
N GLY A 288 -11.00 11.42 5.49
CA GLY A 288 -12.24 11.40 4.70
C GLY A 288 -12.22 10.46 3.48
N THR A 289 -11.12 9.74 3.23
CA THR A 289 -10.94 8.82 2.09
C THR A 289 -11.24 7.36 2.44
N LEU A 290 -12.11 6.72 1.67
CA LEU A 290 -12.36 5.29 1.63
C LEU A 290 -11.49 4.62 0.56
N PHE A 291 -10.64 3.68 0.95
CA PHE A 291 -9.75 2.95 0.04
C PHE A 291 -10.43 1.65 -0.37
N THR A 292 -10.91 1.52 -1.60
CA THR A 292 -11.66 0.30 -2.01
C THR A 292 -10.75 -0.92 -2.12
N ASN A 293 -11.38 -2.09 -2.23
CA ASN A 293 -10.71 -3.36 -2.47
C ASN A 293 -10.27 -3.52 -3.94
N VAL A 294 -10.73 -2.65 -4.85
CA VAL A 294 -10.43 -2.70 -6.30
C VAL A 294 -9.08 -2.06 -6.59
N ASN A 295 -8.13 -2.88 -7.04
CA ASN A 295 -6.77 -2.51 -7.45
C ASN A 295 -6.42 -3.13 -8.81
N LYS A 296 -5.21 -2.88 -9.33
CA LYS A 296 -4.80 -3.25 -10.70
C LYS A 296 -5.70 -2.64 -11.75
N ILE A 297 -6.21 -1.45 -11.44
CA ILE A 297 -7.01 -0.66 -12.35
C ILE A 297 -6.40 0.72 -12.52
N GLY A 298 -6.93 1.47 -13.45
CA GLY A 298 -6.80 2.90 -13.63
C GLY A 298 -8.17 3.52 -13.82
N ASP A 299 -8.23 4.84 -13.69
CA ASP A 299 -9.32 5.64 -14.25
C ASP A 299 -10.72 5.15 -13.81
N PRO A 300 -10.97 5.10 -12.48
CA PRO A 300 -12.17 4.49 -11.93
C PRO A 300 -13.39 5.37 -12.16
N PHE A 301 -14.48 4.74 -12.59
CA PHE A 301 -15.80 5.34 -12.74
C PHE A 301 -16.82 4.55 -11.93
N ILE A 302 -17.68 5.21 -11.17
CA ILE A 302 -18.73 4.57 -10.36
C ILE A 302 -20.11 5.08 -10.76
N ILE A 303 -21.08 4.18 -10.84
CA ILE A 303 -22.50 4.50 -11.00
C ILE A 303 -23.35 3.61 -10.08
N TYR A 304 -24.39 4.19 -9.48
CA TYR A 304 -25.38 3.46 -8.69
C TYR A 304 -26.59 3.10 -9.55
N GLU A 305 -26.99 1.83 -9.53
CA GLU A 305 -28.13 1.31 -10.30
C GLU A 305 -28.76 0.11 -9.58
N ASN A 306 -30.09 0.11 -9.44
CA ASN A 306 -30.90 -1.02 -8.94
C ASN A 306 -30.37 -1.68 -7.65
N GLY A 307 -29.98 -0.88 -6.64
CA GLY A 307 -29.52 -1.39 -5.35
C GLY A 307 -28.02 -1.65 -5.25
N PHE A 308 -27.25 -1.46 -6.33
CA PHE A 308 -25.82 -1.76 -6.36
C PHE A 308 -25.00 -0.61 -6.93
N TYR A 309 -23.76 -0.52 -6.48
CA TYR A 309 -22.70 0.27 -7.08
C TYR A 309 -21.94 -0.58 -8.11
N TYR A 310 -21.70 0.00 -9.28
CA TYR A 310 -20.93 -0.59 -10.34
C TYR A 310 -19.70 0.28 -10.59
N LEU A 311 -18.53 -0.34 -10.57
CA LEU A 311 -17.25 0.32 -10.80
C LEU A 311 -16.63 -0.22 -12.09
N PHE A 312 -16.22 0.69 -12.96
CA PHE A 312 -15.49 0.44 -14.19
C PHE A 312 -14.11 1.09 -14.12
N GLY A 313 -13.17 0.63 -14.92
CA GLY A 313 -11.85 1.25 -15.02
C GLY A 313 -10.93 0.55 -16.02
N THR A 314 -9.84 1.24 -16.37
CA THR A 314 -8.76 0.70 -17.18
C THR A 314 -8.10 -0.47 -16.47
N ARG A 315 -7.89 -1.61 -17.12
CA ARG A 315 -7.09 -2.69 -16.52
C ARG A 315 -5.60 -2.46 -16.80
N VAL A 316 -4.71 -2.93 -15.92
CA VAL A 316 -3.25 -2.85 -16.16
C VAL A 316 -2.82 -3.42 -17.52
N ARG A 317 -3.52 -4.44 -18.02
CA ARG A 317 -3.24 -5.02 -19.35
C ARG A 317 -3.86 -4.24 -20.52
N GLY A 318 -4.83 -3.36 -20.28
CA GLY A 318 -5.52 -2.60 -21.32
C GLY A 318 -6.15 -3.45 -22.42
N ASP A 319 -6.59 -4.68 -22.11
CA ASP A 319 -7.03 -5.67 -23.11
C ASP A 319 -8.56 -5.76 -23.27
N ARG A 320 -9.30 -5.31 -22.25
CA ARG A 320 -10.76 -5.36 -22.14
C ARG A 320 -11.23 -4.56 -20.92
N PHE A 321 -12.52 -4.27 -20.86
CA PHE A 321 -13.18 -3.78 -19.66
C PHE A 321 -13.91 -4.89 -18.92
N VAL A 322 -13.83 -4.84 -17.59
CA VAL A 322 -14.62 -5.66 -16.67
C VAL A 322 -15.42 -4.71 -15.77
N VAL A 323 -16.48 -5.24 -15.16
CA VAL A 323 -17.27 -4.49 -14.17
C VAL A 323 -17.01 -5.06 -12.78
N TYR A 324 -16.95 -4.19 -11.78
CA TYR A 324 -16.94 -4.57 -10.37
C TYR A 324 -18.28 -4.16 -9.74
N LYS A 325 -18.89 -5.02 -8.94
CA LYS A 325 -20.23 -4.81 -8.36
C LYS A 325 -20.22 -4.93 -6.83
N GLY A 326 -20.81 -3.96 -6.14
CA GLY A 326 -20.92 -3.96 -4.67
C GLY A 326 -22.27 -3.42 -4.20
N GLU A 327 -22.77 -3.88 -3.05
CA GLU A 327 -23.94 -3.26 -2.39
C GLU A 327 -23.55 -1.99 -1.63
N ASN A 328 -22.28 -1.89 -1.25
CA ASN A 328 -21.68 -0.78 -0.52
C ASN A 328 -20.37 -0.38 -1.21
N LEU A 329 -19.90 0.84 -0.90
CA LEU A 329 -18.71 1.43 -1.52
C LEU A 329 -17.38 0.87 -0.99
N ASP A 330 -17.41 0.07 0.08
CA ASP A 330 -16.23 -0.51 0.72
C ASP A 330 -15.78 -1.84 0.09
N HIS A 331 -16.66 -2.53 -0.63
CA HIS A 331 -16.37 -3.83 -1.19
C HIS A 331 -17.10 -4.10 -2.51
N PHE A 332 -16.33 -4.34 -3.55
CA PHE A 332 -16.82 -4.75 -4.86
C PHE A 332 -16.31 -6.15 -5.24
N SER A 333 -17.17 -6.96 -5.82
CA SER A 333 -16.81 -8.23 -6.46
C SER A 333 -16.57 -8.02 -7.94
N GLU A 334 -15.48 -8.57 -8.48
CA GLU A 334 -15.23 -8.59 -9.93
C GLU A 334 -16.31 -9.42 -10.64
N GLY A 335 -16.96 -8.81 -11.62
CA GLY A 335 -17.93 -9.42 -12.51
C GLY A 335 -17.27 -9.95 -13.79
N GLY A 336 -18.05 -9.98 -14.87
CA GLY A 336 -17.57 -10.44 -16.18
C GLY A 336 -16.88 -9.36 -17.01
N THR A 337 -16.27 -9.80 -18.10
CA THR A 337 -15.90 -8.91 -19.22
C THR A 337 -17.16 -8.25 -19.76
N VAL A 338 -17.16 -6.92 -19.84
CA VAL A 338 -18.29 -6.14 -20.34
C VAL A 338 -18.06 -5.63 -21.76
N LEU A 339 -16.80 -5.41 -22.16
CA LEU A 339 -16.41 -5.05 -23.52
C LEU A 339 -14.98 -5.54 -23.79
N ASP A 340 -14.73 -6.07 -24.98
CA ASP A 340 -13.41 -6.47 -25.46
C ASP A 340 -13.29 -6.23 -26.97
N LYS A 341 -12.09 -6.48 -27.52
CA LYS A 341 -11.77 -6.31 -28.95
C LYS A 341 -12.72 -6.98 -29.94
N THR A 342 -13.49 -7.99 -29.53
CA THR A 342 -14.44 -8.65 -30.43
C THR A 342 -15.70 -7.82 -30.65
N ASN A 343 -16.04 -6.97 -29.68
CA ASN A 343 -17.26 -6.17 -29.66
C ASN A 343 -17.01 -4.66 -29.68
N SER A 344 -15.77 -4.22 -29.83
CA SER A 344 -15.35 -2.82 -29.78
C SER A 344 -14.84 -2.29 -31.12
N PHE A 345 -14.84 -0.97 -31.29
CA PHE A 345 -13.78 -0.30 -32.07
C PHE A 345 -12.44 -0.49 -31.35
N GLY A 346 -11.37 -0.65 -32.12
CA GLY A 346 -10.00 -0.80 -31.62
C GLY A 346 -9.68 -2.21 -31.10
N ASN A 347 -8.38 -2.51 -30.98
CA ASN A 347 -7.90 -3.87 -30.69
C ASN A 347 -7.02 -3.98 -29.43
N MET A 348 -6.58 -2.86 -28.87
CA MET A 348 -5.76 -2.75 -27.66
C MET A 348 -5.89 -1.37 -27.03
N ASP A 349 -5.16 -1.13 -25.94
CA ASP A 349 -5.16 0.13 -25.17
C ASP A 349 -6.57 0.58 -24.75
N PHE A 350 -7.37 -0.35 -24.22
CA PHE A 350 -8.71 -0.05 -23.70
C PHE A 350 -8.62 0.77 -22.42
N TRP A 351 -8.86 2.08 -22.51
CA TRP A 351 -8.66 3.05 -21.42
C TRP A 351 -9.93 3.83 -21.07
N ALA A 352 -10.00 4.21 -19.78
CA ALA A 352 -10.93 5.16 -19.16
C ALA A 352 -12.39 4.99 -19.59
N PRO A 353 -13.04 3.85 -19.23
CA PRO A 353 -14.45 3.63 -19.54
C PRO A 353 -15.34 4.40 -18.56
N GLU A 354 -16.33 5.11 -19.08
CA GLU A 354 -17.41 5.71 -18.29
C GLU A 354 -18.78 5.24 -18.78
N VAL A 355 -19.69 4.93 -17.85
CA VAL A 355 -20.97 4.27 -18.15
C VAL A 355 -22.14 5.11 -17.67
N TYR A 356 -23.02 5.47 -18.60
CA TYR A 356 -24.17 6.32 -18.35
C TYR A 356 -25.48 5.61 -18.70
N LYS A 357 -26.48 5.73 -17.82
CA LYS A 357 -27.84 5.30 -18.13
C LYS A 357 -28.57 6.42 -18.87
N TYR A 358 -29.07 6.13 -20.06
CA TYR A 358 -29.81 7.09 -20.88
C TYR A 358 -30.87 6.36 -21.72
N ASN A 359 -32.09 6.90 -21.78
CA ASN A 359 -33.23 6.28 -22.48
C ASN A 359 -33.42 4.78 -22.20
N ASN A 360 -33.24 4.39 -20.92
CA ASN A 360 -33.39 3.01 -20.43
C ASN A 360 -32.36 1.99 -20.97
N GLU A 361 -31.28 2.48 -21.59
CA GLU A 361 -30.09 1.71 -21.98
C GLU A 361 -28.85 2.25 -21.27
N PHE A 362 -27.74 1.52 -21.36
CA PHE A 362 -26.45 1.92 -20.84
C PHE A 362 -25.48 2.22 -21.98
N TYR A 363 -24.79 3.34 -21.88
CA TYR A 363 -23.82 3.84 -22.86
C TYR A 363 -22.46 3.87 -22.19
N MET A 364 -21.50 3.13 -22.75
CA MET A 364 -20.11 3.15 -22.32
C MET A 364 -19.31 3.99 -23.30
N PHE A 365 -18.81 5.14 -22.85
CA PHE A 365 -17.80 5.90 -23.56
C PHE A 365 -16.43 5.36 -23.16
N TYR A 366 -15.55 5.14 -24.13
CA TYR A 366 -14.24 4.57 -23.86
C TYR A 366 -13.22 4.95 -24.92
N SER A 367 -11.94 4.79 -24.59
CA SER A 367 -10.84 5.00 -25.53
C SER A 367 -10.19 3.67 -25.92
N ALA A 368 -9.83 3.51 -27.20
CA ALA A 368 -9.06 2.35 -27.66
C ALA A 368 -8.18 2.69 -28.87
N ARG A 369 -7.11 1.91 -29.07
CA ARG A 369 -6.20 2.04 -30.21
C ARG A 369 -6.83 1.49 -31.48
N GLY A 370 -6.94 2.34 -32.51
CA GLY A 370 -7.36 1.97 -33.85
C GLY A 370 -6.26 1.28 -34.66
N ASN A 371 -6.61 0.79 -35.86
CA ASN A 371 -5.63 0.22 -36.79
C ASN A 371 -4.68 1.28 -37.41
N ASP A 372 -5.02 2.56 -37.25
CA ASP A 372 -4.19 3.72 -37.61
C ASP A 372 -3.16 4.08 -36.52
N ASP A 373 -3.06 3.26 -35.48
CA ASP A 373 -2.17 3.43 -34.32
C ASP A 373 -2.48 4.70 -33.48
N LEU A 374 -3.67 5.27 -33.64
CA LEU A 374 -4.15 6.40 -32.84
C LEU A 374 -5.14 5.94 -31.76
N MET A 375 -5.15 6.63 -30.62
CA MET A 375 -6.21 6.45 -29.62
C MET A 375 -7.46 7.19 -30.09
N HIS A 376 -8.61 6.54 -30.00
CA HIS A 376 -9.89 7.15 -30.36
C HIS A 376 -10.93 6.92 -29.29
N ILE A 377 -11.82 7.90 -29.12
CA ILE A 377 -13.00 7.80 -28.28
C ILE A 377 -14.15 7.19 -29.06
N ASN A 378 -14.83 6.24 -28.42
CA ASN A 378 -15.91 5.46 -28.98
C ASN A 378 -17.07 5.34 -28.00
N VAL A 379 -18.18 4.78 -28.47
CA VAL A 379 -19.38 4.56 -27.67
C VAL A 379 -19.97 3.19 -27.94
N ALA A 380 -20.21 2.44 -26.86
CA ALA A 380 -20.84 1.13 -26.88
C ALA A 380 -22.14 1.13 -26.07
N LYS A 381 -23.10 0.28 -26.44
CA LYS A 381 -24.38 0.16 -25.73
C LYS A 381 -24.60 -1.23 -25.13
N ALA A 382 -25.35 -1.27 -24.03
CA ALA A 382 -25.88 -2.48 -23.44
C ALA A 382 -27.29 -2.24 -22.87
N ALA A 383 -28.10 -3.30 -22.85
CA ALA A 383 -29.41 -3.28 -22.17
C ALA A 383 -29.28 -3.40 -20.64
N LYS A 384 -28.11 -3.84 -20.14
CA LYS A 384 -27.82 -3.99 -18.71
C LYS A 384 -26.48 -3.35 -18.40
N ILE A 385 -26.36 -2.80 -17.19
CA ILE A 385 -25.15 -2.10 -16.76
C ILE A 385 -23.92 -3.00 -16.70
N ASP A 386 -24.10 -4.28 -16.37
CA ASP A 386 -23.05 -5.31 -16.35
C ASP A 386 -22.83 -5.97 -17.73
N GLY A 387 -23.34 -5.35 -18.79
CA GLY A 387 -23.09 -5.73 -20.16
C GLY A 387 -23.88 -6.96 -20.64
N PRO A 388 -23.43 -7.60 -21.74
CA PRO A 388 -22.29 -7.19 -22.57
C PRO A 388 -22.59 -5.91 -23.36
N TYR A 389 -21.58 -5.07 -23.52
CA TYR A 389 -21.63 -3.88 -24.38
C TYR A 389 -21.20 -4.24 -25.80
N LYS A 390 -21.78 -3.52 -26.77
CA LYS A 390 -21.40 -3.59 -28.17
C LYS A 390 -21.20 -2.19 -28.70
N ASP A 391 -20.03 -1.95 -29.27
CA ASP A 391 -19.73 -0.70 -29.95
C ASP A 391 -20.70 -0.48 -31.12
N ILE A 392 -21.14 0.78 -31.25
CA ILE A 392 -22.14 1.18 -32.23
C ILE A 392 -21.56 1.24 -33.64
N ASN A 393 -20.28 1.54 -33.79
CA ASN A 393 -19.59 1.58 -35.07
C ASN A 393 -18.11 1.17 -34.95
N LYS A 394 -17.84 -0.11 -35.23
CA LYS A 394 -16.46 -0.65 -35.19
C LYS A 394 -15.55 -0.12 -36.30
N GLU A 395 -16.10 0.55 -37.31
CA GLU A 395 -15.35 1.03 -38.48
C GLU A 395 -14.94 2.50 -38.33
N SER A 396 -15.65 3.28 -37.50
CA SER A 396 -15.37 4.70 -37.33
C SER A 396 -15.62 5.15 -35.89
N PRO A 397 -14.66 5.86 -35.28
CA PRO A 397 -14.80 6.31 -33.90
C PRO A 397 -15.79 7.45 -33.76
N LEU A 398 -16.31 7.65 -32.54
CA LEU A 398 -17.24 8.74 -32.23
C LEU A 398 -16.56 10.11 -32.38
N ILE A 399 -15.33 10.23 -31.85
CA ILE A 399 -14.49 11.42 -32.04
C ILE A 399 -13.39 11.08 -33.03
N ASN A 400 -13.56 11.56 -34.27
CA ASN A 400 -12.63 11.28 -35.36
C ASN A 400 -11.96 12.58 -35.84
N ILE A 401 -10.91 13.00 -35.12
CA ILE A 401 -10.13 14.18 -35.48
C ILE A 401 -8.88 13.72 -36.22
N LYS A 402 -8.76 14.11 -37.49
CA LYS A 402 -7.71 13.61 -38.38
C LYS A 402 -6.30 13.82 -37.78
N GLY A 403 -5.58 12.71 -37.62
CA GLY A 403 -4.19 12.71 -37.14
C GLY A 403 -4.04 13.02 -35.64
N LYS A 404 -5.13 13.00 -34.88
CA LYS A 404 -5.14 13.28 -33.45
C LYS A 404 -5.61 12.07 -32.66
N SER A 405 -4.89 11.76 -31.59
CA SER A 405 -5.30 10.82 -30.56
C SER A 405 -6.22 11.54 -29.57
N THR A 406 -7.35 10.90 -29.25
CA THR A 406 -8.32 11.39 -28.28
C THR A 406 -8.58 10.35 -27.19
N THR A 407 -8.68 10.79 -25.93
CA THR A 407 -8.88 9.91 -24.77
C THR A 407 -9.80 10.53 -23.72
N ASP A 408 -10.13 9.77 -22.67
CA ASP A 408 -10.76 10.22 -21.42
C ASP A 408 -12.07 10.99 -21.65
N ALA A 409 -13.06 10.28 -22.18
CA ALA A 409 -14.36 10.86 -22.51
C ALA A 409 -15.30 10.89 -21.31
N THR A 410 -15.92 12.04 -21.05
CA THR A 410 -16.90 12.21 -19.98
C THR A 410 -18.17 12.87 -20.50
N LEU A 411 -19.30 12.22 -20.26
CA LEU A 411 -20.62 12.74 -20.65
C LEU A 411 -21.14 13.69 -19.57
N PHE A 412 -21.54 14.88 -20.00
CA PHE A 412 -22.28 15.82 -19.17
C PHE A 412 -23.62 16.13 -19.83
N ILE A 413 -24.71 15.93 -19.10
CA ILE A 413 -26.05 16.34 -19.53
C ILE A 413 -26.44 17.54 -18.67
N ASP A 414 -26.62 18.68 -19.31
CA ASP A 414 -26.91 19.94 -18.64
C ASP A 414 -28.39 20.04 -18.25
N GLU A 415 -28.73 20.98 -17.37
CA GLU A 415 -30.10 21.18 -16.88
C GLU A 415 -31.08 21.58 -18.00
N ASP A 416 -30.57 22.21 -19.06
CA ASP A 416 -31.33 22.55 -20.26
C ASP A 416 -31.56 21.36 -21.21
N GLY A 417 -31.03 20.20 -20.85
CA GLY A 417 -31.15 18.95 -21.61
C GLY A 417 -30.14 18.80 -22.74
N HIS A 418 -29.23 19.74 -22.96
CA HIS A 418 -28.13 19.57 -23.90
C HIS A 418 -27.11 18.56 -23.37
N LYS A 419 -26.50 17.82 -24.30
CA LYS A 419 -25.50 16.80 -23.99
C LYS A 419 -24.16 17.24 -24.52
N TYR A 420 -23.15 17.10 -23.69
CA TYR A 420 -21.78 17.47 -23.99
C TYR A 420 -20.87 16.30 -23.69
N LEU A 421 -19.90 16.09 -24.57
CA LEU A 421 -18.81 15.17 -24.33
C LEU A 421 -17.55 15.99 -24.11
N LEU A 422 -17.01 15.92 -22.91
CA LEU A 422 -15.66 16.40 -22.61
C LEU A 422 -14.68 15.30 -22.96
N PHE A 423 -13.51 15.67 -23.47
CA PHE A 423 -12.48 14.72 -23.84
C PHE A 423 -11.10 15.36 -23.90
N VAL A 424 -10.07 14.52 -23.98
CA VAL A 424 -8.67 14.94 -24.05
C VAL A 424 -8.14 14.82 -25.48
N MET A 425 -7.54 15.90 -25.98
CA MET A 425 -6.64 15.86 -27.12
C MET A 425 -5.26 15.43 -26.63
N HIS A 426 -4.86 14.19 -26.89
CA HIS A 426 -3.77 13.54 -26.17
C HIS A 426 -2.36 13.98 -26.65
N CYS A 427 -1.43 14.16 -25.70
CA CYS A 427 -0.07 14.67 -25.92
C CYS A 427 0.77 13.83 -26.91
N SER A 428 0.40 12.57 -27.18
CA SER A 428 1.07 11.73 -28.20
C SER A 428 1.02 12.33 -29.61
N THR A 429 0.02 13.17 -29.88
CA THR A 429 -0.20 13.79 -31.20
C THR A 429 -0.57 15.28 -31.12
N ASN A 430 -0.70 15.81 -29.90
CA ASN A 430 -1.05 17.19 -29.68
C ASN A 430 0.15 18.02 -29.22
N PHE A 431 0.32 19.17 -29.87
CA PHE A 431 1.43 20.08 -29.66
C PHE A 431 0.89 21.50 -29.49
N VAL A 432 1.28 22.16 -28.40
CA VAL A 432 1.05 23.60 -28.18
C VAL A 432 2.39 24.29 -28.41
N GLY A 433 2.50 24.98 -29.54
CA GLY A 433 3.82 25.35 -30.07
C GLY A 433 4.66 24.10 -30.35
N ASN A 434 5.81 23.98 -29.70
CA ASN A 434 6.71 22.82 -29.82
C ASN A 434 6.56 21.80 -28.67
N GLN A 435 5.62 22.03 -27.75
CA GLN A 435 5.48 21.23 -26.53
C GLN A 435 4.33 20.23 -26.66
N GLN A 436 4.63 18.94 -26.48
CA GLN A 436 3.60 17.90 -26.41
C GLN A 436 2.74 18.11 -25.17
N THR A 437 1.43 18.25 -25.40
CA THR A 437 0.50 18.74 -24.39
C THR A 437 -0.87 18.07 -24.52
N SER A 438 -1.35 17.45 -23.43
CA SER A 438 -2.74 17.01 -23.34
C SER A 438 -3.63 18.18 -22.92
N GLU A 439 -4.69 18.42 -23.68
CA GLU A 439 -5.63 19.53 -23.50
C GLU A 439 -7.06 19.00 -23.44
N ILE A 440 -7.92 19.63 -22.64
CA ILE A 440 -9.33 19.23 -22.47
C ILE A 440 -10.21 20.05 -23.41
N TYR A 441 -11.01 19.36 -24.21
CA TYR A 441 -11.98 19.91 -25.14
C TYR A 441 -13.40 19.48 -24.75
N ILE A 442 -14.39 20.20 -25.27
CA ILE A 442 -15.81 19.87 -25.17
C ILE A 442 -16.46 19.93 -26.54
N VAL A 443 -17.38 19.00 -26.82
CA VAL A 443 -18.22 19.02 -28.03
C VAL A 443 -19.65 18.66 -27.66
N ARG A 444 -20.63 19.24 -28.37
CA ARG A 444 -22.04 18.90 -28.16
C ARG A 444 -22.34 17.54 -28.81
N LEU A 445 -23.18 16.74 -28.17
CA LEU A 445 -23.76 15.52 -28.74
C LEU A 445 -25.22 15.76 -29.15
N ASP A 446 -25.68 14.97 -30.11
CA ASP A 446 -27.11 14.88 -30.40
C ASP A 446 -27.87 14.07 -29.33
N ASP A 447 -29.19 14.04 -29.43
CA ASP A 447 -30.04 13.35 -28.46
C ASP A 447 -29.89 11.83 -28.48
N THR A 448 -29.18 11.27 -29.46
CA THR A 448 -28.89 9.84 -29.52
C THR A 448 -27.62 9.48 -28.74
N LEU A 449 -26.79 10.48 -28.42
CA LEU A 449 -25.42 10.35 -27.88
C LEU A 449 -24.42 9.71 -28.85
N LEU A 450 -24.79 9.50 -30.10
CA LEU A 450 -23.97 8.75 -31.08
C LEU A 450 -23.31 9.64 -32.12
N LYS A 451 -23.57 10.94 -32.08
CA LYS A 451 -23.03 11.89 -33.04
C LYS A 451 -22.72 13.23 -32.38
N THR A 452 -21.61 13.82 -32.81
CA THR A 452 -21.23 15.19 -32.43
C THR A 452 -22.01 16.24 -33.23
N ILE A 453 -22.22 17.40 -32.61
CA ILE A 453 -22.81 18.59 -33.22
C ILE A 453 -21.79 19.73 -33.11
N GLY A 454 -21.35 20.23 -34.26
CA GLY A 454 -20.36 21.30 -34.33
C GLY A 454 -18.93 20.83 -34.05
N GLU A 455 -18.03 21.80 -33.89
CA GLU A 455 -16.60 21.55 -33.68
C GLU A 455 -16.24 21.52 -32.18
N PRO A 456 -15.24 20.72 -31.78
CA PRO A 456 -14.72 20.73 -30.42
C PRO A 456 -14.17 22.11 -30.02
N LYS A 457 -14.46 22.53 -28.78
CA LYS A 457 -13.97 23.77 -28.17
C LYS A 457 -12.97 23.45 -27.06
N LEU A 458 -11.81 24.11 -27.05
CA LEU A 458 -10.83 24.01 -25.98
C LEU A 458 -11.40 24.60 -24.67
N LEU A 459 -11.25 23.86 -23.56
CA LEU A 459 -11.62 24.30 -22.22
C LEU A 459 -10.40 24.58 -21.34
N LEU A 460 -9.46 23.63 -21.26
CA LEU A 460 -8.28 23.73 -20.39
C LEU A 460 -7.01 23.27 -21.11
N THR A 461 -5.92 23.98 -20.82
CA THR A 461 -4.55 23.64 -21.18
C THR A 461 -3.67 23.87 -19.94
N PRO A 462 -2.58 23.11 -19.72
CA PRO A 462 -1.67 23.33 -18.60
C PRO A 462 -1.19 24.79 -18.53
N SER A 463 -1.35 25.42 -17.37
CA SER A 463 -1.12 26.85 -17.14
C SER A 463 -0.70 27.20 -15.70
N GLU A 464 -0.97 26.34 -14.71
CA GLU A 464 -0.64 26.58 -13.30
C GLU A 464 0.71 25.96 -12.94
N PRO A 465 1.51 26.59 -12.06
CA PRO A 465 2.85 26.12 -11.72
C PRO A 465 2.94 24.65 -11.26
N TRP A 466 1.93 24.13 -10.57
CA TRP A 466 1.92 22.76 -10.05
C TRP A 466 1.65 21.68 -11.12
N GLU A 467 1.21 22.10 -12.30
CA GLU A 467 0.93 21.21 -13.45
C GLU A 467 2.18 20.88 -14.25
N TYR A 468 3.30 21.53 -13.92
CA TYR A 468 4.60 21.31 -14.54
C TYR A 468 5.51 20.58 -13.56
N ASN A 469 5.93 19.39 -13.95
CA ASN A 469 6.96 18.65 -13.26
C ASN A 469 8.25 18.67 -14.10
N ALA A 470 9.38 19.03 -13.49
CA ALA A 470 10.66 19.14 -14.19
C ALA A 470 11.13 17.80 -14.78
N ASP A 471 10.67 16.67 -14.23
CA ASP A 471 11.00 15.33 -14.69
C ASP A 471 10.06 14.80 -15.78
N ASP A 472 9.08 15.60 -16.21
CA ASP A 472 8.06 15.21 -17.18
C ASP A 472 8.25 15.95 -18.51
N LEU A 473 8.46 15.17 -19.57
CA LEU A 473 8.63 15.70 -20.93
C LEU A 473 7.32 16.20 -21.54
N PHE A 474 6.17 15.77 -21.00
CA PHE A 474 4.85 16.04 -21.56
C PHE A 474 3.96 16.74 -20.53
N TYR A 475 3.27 17.78 -20.96
CA TYR A 475 2.33 18.49 -20.09
C TYR A 475 0.93 17.91 -20.26
N ARG A 476 0.18 17.83 -19.16
CA ARG A 476 -1.12 17.13 -19.18
C ARG A 476 -2.18 17.88 -18.39
N ASN A 477 -3.31 18.13 -19.04
CA ASN A 477 -4.61 18.22 -18.40
C ASN A 477 -5.46 17.07 -18.98
N GLU A 478 -5.83 16.11 -18.13
CA GLU A 478 -6.52 14.87 -18.53
C GLU A 478 -7.58 14.42 -17.51
N GLY A 479 -8.32 13.34 -17.79
CA GLY A 479 -9.40 12.82 -16.93
C GLY A 479 -10.39 13.89 -16.47
N PRO A 480 -11.12 14.57 -17.38
CA PRO A 480 -12.07 15.61 -17.03
C PRO A 480 -13.27 15.03 -16.26
N ALA A 481 -13.76 15.72 -15.23
CA ALA A 481 -15.06 15.45 -14.63
C ALA A 481 -15.81 16.76 -14.38
N LEU A 482 -17.04 16.86 -14.89
CA LEU A 482 -17.82 18.10 -14.85
C LEU A 482 -19.06 17.95 -13.96
N TYR A 483 -19.32 18.97 -13.14
CA TYR A 483 -20.52 19.03 -12.30
C TYR A 483 -21.08 20.43 -12.23
N TYR A 484 -22.39 20.56 -12.36
CA TYR A 484 -23.09 21.84 -12.22
C TYR A 484 -23.65 21.98 -10.81
N HIS A 485 -23.43 23.13 -10.18
CA HIS A 485 -23.97 23.46 -8.86
C HIS A 485 -24.07 24.97 -8.68
N ASP A 486 -25.25 25.46 -8.26
CA ASP A 486 -25.51 26.86 -7.90
C ASP A 486 -24.95 27.90 -8.90
N GLY A 487 -25.26 27.71 -10.20
CA GLY A 487 -24.86 28.65 -11.26
C GLY A 487 -23.45 28.45 -11.82
N TYR A 488 -22.67 27.52 -11.26
CA TYR A 488 -21.30 27.26 -11.70
C TYR A 488 -21.12 25.82 -12.20
N TYR A 489 -20.32 25.70 -13.27
CA TYR A 489 -19.78 24.45 -13.78
C TYR A 489 -18.39 24.23 -13.18
N TYR A 490 -18.24 23.19 -12.37
CA TYR A 490 -16.99 22.79 -11.73
C TYR A 490 -16.33 21.67 -12.54
N LEU A 491 -15.22 22.00 -13.19
CA LEU A 491 -14.41 21.06 -13.98
C LEU A 491 -13.22 20.60 -13.15
N LEU A 492 -13.28 19.36 -12.69
CA LEU A 492 -12.15 18.64 -12.15
C LEU A 492 -11.33 18.07 -13.30
N TYR A 493 -10.02 18.04 -13.13
CA TYR A 493 -9.08 17.51 -14.13
C TYR A 493 -7.80 17.06 -13.44
N THR A 494 -6.92 16.40 -14.17
CA THR A 494 -5.67 15.86 -13.63
C THR A 494 -4.46 16.41 -14.37
N ALA A 495 -3.36 16.63 -13.65
CA ALA A 495 -2.08 17.01 -14.24
C ALA A 495 -0.92 16.13 -13.74
N ASN A 496 0.23 16.27 -14.42
CA ASN A 496 1.45 15.46 -14.29
C ASN A 496 1.32 14.01 -14.81
N TYR A 497 2.42 13.29 -14.97
CA TYR A 497 2.42 11.91 -15.44
C TYR A 497 1.79 10.92 -14.44
N PHE A 498 0.92 10.01 -14.90
CA PHE A 498 0.15 9.10 -14.04
C PHE A 498 0.95 8.15 -13.13
N ILE A 499 2.22 7.87 -13.42
CA ILE A 499 3.12 7.07 -12.55
C ILE A 499 3.83 7.97 -11.53
N ASN A 500 3.93 9.27 -11.79
CA ASN A 500 4.62 10.20 -10.91
C ASN A 500 3.79 10.42 -9.64
N PRO A 501 4.37 10.36 -8.43
CA PRO A 501 3.66 10.73 -7.19
C PRO A 501 3.02 12.13 -7.21
N ALA A 502 3.51 13.04 -8.07
CA ALA A 502 2.97 14.38 -8.26
C ALA A 502 1.68 14.43 -9.11
N HIS A 503 1.24 13.31 -9.68
CA HIS A 503 -0.08 13.20 -10.29
C HIS A 503 -1.14 13.68 -9.28
N ALA A 504 -1.95 14.65 -9.69
CA ALA A 504 -2.82 15.40 -8.80
C ALA A 504 -4.05 15.97 -9.53
N VAL A 505 -5.15 16.14 -8.79
CA VAL A 505 -6.43 16.64 -9.30
C VAL A 505 -6.54 18.14 -9.07
N GLY A 506 -6.71 18.89 -10.16
CA GLY A 506 -7.05 20.31 -10.18
C GLY A 506 -8.55 20.55 -10.22
N LEU A 507 -8.93 21.81 -10.00
CA LEU A 507 -10.30 22.30 -10.11
C LEU A 507 -10.28 23.60 -10.92
N ALA A 508 -11.22 23.72 -11.85
CA ALA A 508 -11.55 24.97 -12.52
C ALA A 508 -13.07 25.21 -12.46
N ARG A 509 -13.51 26.45 -12.57
CA ARG A 509 -14.94 26.78 -12.61
C ARG A 509 -15.29 27.80 -13.70
N SER A 510 -16.54 27.78 -14.16
CA SER A 510 -17.09 28.72 -15.14
C SER A 510 -18.59 28.91 -14.89
N GLU A 511 -19.15 30.07 -15.25
CA GLU A 511 -20.60 30.31 -15.28
C GLU A 511 -21.25 29.79 -16.59
N ASN A 512 -20.42 29.34 -17.53
CA ASN A 512 -20.85 28.82 -18.83
C ASN A 512 -20.17 27.47 -19.09
N VAL A 513 -20.94 26.45 -19.47
CA VAL A 513 -20.45 25.10 -19.77
C VAL A 513 -19.31 25.11 -20.81
N LEU A 514 -19.34 26.06 -21.75
CA LEU A 514 -18.35 26.25 -22.79
C LEU A 514 -17.15 27.12 -22.36
N GLY A 515 -17.04 27.48 -21.09
CA GLY A 515 -16.00 28.35 -20.55
C GLY A 515 -16.20 29.84 -20.85
N PRO A 516 -15.18 30.68 -20.57
CA PRO A 516 -13.83 30.29 -20.12
C PRO A 516 -13.83 29.76 -18.68
N TYR A 517 -12.99 28.76 -18.42
CA TYR A 517 -12.81 28.21 -17.07
C TYR A 517 -11.65 28.90 -16.34
N GLU A 518 -11.91 29.32 -15.11
CA GLU A 518 -10.90 29.83 -14.18
C GLU A 518 -10.37 28.70 -13.29
N LYS A 519 -9.06 28.41 -13.37
CA LYS A 519 -8.41 27.41 -12.51
C LYS A 519 -8.22 27.91 -11.08
N CYS A 520 -8.42 27.01 -10.12
CA CYS A 520 -8.16 27.25 -8.71
C CYS A 520 -6.67 27.57 -8.47
N LYS A 521 -6.39 28.76 -7.94
CA LYS A 521 -5.02 29.24 -7.68
C LYS A 521 -4.39 28.69 -6.40
N HIS A 522 -5.16 27.99 -5.56
CA HIS A 522 -4.65 27.39 -4.32
C HIS A 522 -3.95 26.03 -4.54
N GLY A 523 -3.76 25.64 -5.80
CA GLY A 523 -3.16 24.37 -6.18
C GLY A 523 -4.18 23.25 -6.32
N PRO A 524 -3.72 21.99 -6.39
CA PRO A 524 -4.60 20.84 -6.61
C PRO A 524 -5.51 20.58 -5.40
N VAL A 525 -6.74 20.19 -5.68
CA VAL A 525 -7.78 19.84 -4.69
C VAL A 525 -7.63 18.41 -4.16
N ILE A 526 -6.93 17.52 -4.89
CA ILE A 526 -6.47 16.22 -4.39
C ILE A 526 -5.01 16.05 -4.79
N LYS A 527 -4.14 15.78 -3.81
CA LYS A 527 -2.70 15.56 -4.03
C LYS A 527 -2.14 14.51 -3.09
N LYS A 528 -0.91 14.07 -3.37
CA LYS A 528 -0.12 13.18 -2.52
C LYS A 528 -0.19 13.60 -1.03
N ILE A 529 -0.41 12.63 -0.16
CA ILE A 529 -0.23 12.73 1.29
C ILE A 529 0.86 11.73 1.66
N ASP A 530 1.97 12.22 2.21
CA ASP A 530 3.11 11.37 2.55
C ASP A 530 2.70 10.24 3.51
N GLY A 531 3.13 9.02 3.18
CA GLY A 531 2.78 7.80 3.92
C GLY A 531 1.33 7.33 3.74
N LEU A 532 0.49 8.03 2.96
CA LEU A 532 -0.93 7.69 2.80
C LEU A 532 -1.38 7.52 1.34
N THR A 533 -1.09 8.48 0.48
CA THR A 533 -1.49 8.44 -0.94
C THR A 533 -0.32 8.77 -1.84
N SER A 534 -0.37 8.30 -3.08
CA SER A 534 0.63 8.57 -4.12
C SER A 534 -0.08 8.64 -5.47
N GLY A 535 0.17 9.72 -6.21
CA GLY A 535 -0.38 9.97 -7.54
C GLY A 535 -1.92 9.96 -7.68
N PRO A 536 -2.70 10.61 -6.79
CA PRO A 536 -4.15 10.73 -7.00
C PRO A 536 -4.48 11.46 -8.32
N GLY A 537 -5.43 10.98 -9.10
CA GLY A 537 -5.78 11.65 -10.36
C GLY A 537 -7.10 11.17 -10.95
N HIS A 538 -7.26 11.28 -12.27
CA HIS A 538 -8.41 10.84 -13.07
C HIS A 538 -9.73 10.71 -12.27
N PRO A 539 -10.28 11.84 -11.77
CA PRO A 539 -11.45 11.81 -10.91
C PRO A 539 -12.71 11.52 -11.71
N SER A 540 -13.71 10.96 -11.05
CA SER A 540 -15.09 10.93 -11.52
C SER A 540 -16.04 11.22 -10.35
N LEU A 541 -17.18 11.86 -10.64
CA LEU A 541 -18.19 12.21 -9.66
C LEU A 541 -19.41 11.31 -9.80
N PHE A 542 -19.98 10.91 -8.67
CA PHE A 542 -21.19 10.07 -8.67
C PHE A 542 -22.08 10.36 -7.46
N LEU A 543 -23.36 10.04 -7.62
CA LEU A 543 -24.34 10.11 -6.53
C LEU A 543 -24.48 8.75 -5.85
N THR A 544 -24.54 8.75 -4.51
CA THR A 544 -24.87 7.55 -3.73
C THR A 544 -26.35 7.19 -3.84
N LYS A 545 -26.73 6.04 -3.28
CA LYS A 545 -28.14 5.66 -3.12
C LYS A 545 -28.95 6.66 -2.29
N GLU A 546 -28.30 7.41 -1.40
CA GLU A 546 -28.89 8.53 -0.63
C GLU A 546 -28.79 9.88 -1.34
N SER A 547 -28.40 9.91 -2.63
CA SER A 547 -28.20 11.14 -3.41
C SER A 547 -27.11 12.06 -2.85
N GLU A 548 -26.13 11.50 -2.13
CA GLU A 548 -24.94 12.25 -1.71
C GLU A 548 -23.91 12.27 -2.84
N LEU A 549 -23.31 13.44 -3.10
CA LEU A 549 -22.22 13.55 -4.06
C LEU A 549 -20.91 13.03 -3.48
N LYS A 550 -20.26 12.13 -4.23
CA LYS A 550 -18.93 11.59 -3.91
C LYS A 550 -18.02 11.72 -5.13
N ILE A 551 -16.72 11.63 -4.87
CA ILE A 551 -15.68 11.55 -5.89
C ILE A 551 -14.96 10.23 -5.78
N VAL A 552 -14.72 9.57 -6.91
CA VAL A 552 -13.85 8.41 -7.04
C VAL A 552 -12.59 8.80 -7.83
N TYR A 553 -11.43 8.30 -7.44
CA TYR A 553 -10.14 8.56 -8.09
C TYR A 553 -9.15 7.41 -7.82
N PRO A 554 -8.17 7.15 -8.70
CA PRO A 554 -7.14 6.15 -8.45
C PRO A 554 -5.98 6.75 -7.64
N ILE A 555 -5.29 5.92 -6.87
CA ILE A 555 -3.94 6.17 -6.33
C ILE A 555 -3.03 4.98 -6.63
N HIS A 556 -1.71 5.12 -6.60
CA HIS A 556 -0.81 3.96 -6.70
C HIS A 556 -1.11 2.93 -5.60
N THR A 557 -1.28 1.66 -5.99
CA THR A 557 -1.55 0.56 -5.04
C THR A 557 -0.40 0.37 -4.04
N HIS A 558 0.84 0.55 -4.53
CA HIS A 558 2.05 0.57 -3.73
C HIS A 558 2.62 2.00 -3.71
N ILE A 559 2.26 2.78 -2.68
CA ILE A 559 2.57 4.21 -2.62
C ILE A 559 4.06 4.54 -2.67
N ASP A 560 4.91 3.66 -2.12
CA ASP A 560 6.37 3.79 -2.09
C ASP A 560 7.05 3.29 -3.38
N LYS A 561 6.30 2.57 -4.24
CA LYS A 561 6.77 2.05 -5.53
C LYS A 561 5.70 2.29 -6.60
N PRO A 562 5.51 3.55 -7.02
CA PRO A 562 4.52 3.91 -8.03
C PRO A 562 4.62 3.05 -9.30
N SER A 563 3.48 2.65 -9.83
CA SER A 563 3.38 1.86 -11.05
C SER A 563 1.98 2.03 -11.66
N PRO A 564 1.72 1.49 -12.87
CA PRO A 564 0.37 1.48 -13.44
C PRO A 564 -0.68 0.71 -12.61
N ASP A 565 -0.27 -0.12 -11.66
CA ASP A 565 -1.19 -0.71 -10.68
C ASP A 565 -1.69 0.36 -9.70
N ARG A 566 -2.90 0.85 -9.95
CA ARG A 566 -3.60 1.81 -9.11
C ARG A 566 -4.84 1.18 -8.45
N ARG A 567 -5.28 1.81 -7.37
CA ARG A 567 -6.44 1.44 -6.54
C ARG A 567 -7.47 2.56 -6.56
N ALA A 568 -8.75 2.21 -6.74
CA ALA A 568 -9.83 3.18 -6.58
C ALA A 568 -10.02 3.59 -5.12
N CYS A 569 -10.10 4.90 -4.90
CA CYS A 569 -10.41 5.53 -3.63
C CYS A 569 -11.63 6.44 -3.80
N ILE A 570 -12.40 6.61 -2.74
CA ILE A 570 -13.62 7.41 -2.73
C ILE A 570 -13.52 8.42 -1.60
N SER A 571 -13.87 9.68 -1.87
CA SER A 571 -13.91 10.74 -0.86
C SER A 571 -15.23 11.50 -0.90
N ASN A 572 -15.54 12.19 0.19
CA ASN A 572 -16.73 13.04 0.26
C ASN A 572 -16.49 14.35 -0.48
N VAL A 573 -17.52 14.81 -1.20
CA VAL A 573 -17.55 16.14 -1.82
C VAL A 573 -18.57 16.99 -1.08
N SER A 574 -18.24 18.26 -0.90
CA SER A 574 -19.11 19.26 -0.31
C SER A 574 -18.90 20.60 -1.02
N PHE A 575 -19.86 21.52 -0.87
CA PHE A 575 -19.72 22.88 -1.38
C PHE A 575 -19.72 23.86 -0.20
N ALA A 576 -18.78 24.81 -0.21
CA ALA A 576 -18.80 25.93 0.71
C ALA A 576 -18.19 27.17 0.04
N ASN A 577 -18.80 28.34 0.24
CA ASN A 577 -18.39 29.59 -0.37
C ASN A 577 -18.15 29.47 -1.89
N GLU A 578 -19.09 28.84 -2.61
CA GLU A 578 -19.02 28.64 -4.08
C GLU A 578 -17.80 27.85 -4.55
N MET A 579 -17.25 27.00 -3.68
CA MET A 579 -16.11 26.13 -3.98
C MET A 579 -16.46 24.67 -3.72
N LEU A 580 -16.07 23.81 -4.65
CA LEU A 580 -16.08 22.36 -4.46
C LEU A 580 -14.92 21.98 -3.53
N ILE A 581 -15.26 21.37 -2.40
CA ILE A 581 -14.34 20.89 -1.39
C ILE A 581 -14.33 19.36 -1.39
N VAL A 582 -13.15 18.79 -1.60
CA VAL A 582 -12.93 17.35 -1.46
C VAL A 582 -12.35 17.04 -0.08
N ASN A 583 -13.10 16.29 0.72
CA ASN A 583 -12.67 15.84 2.04
C ASN A 583 -11.87 14.54 1.91
N TYR A 584 -10.62 14.65 1.45
CA TYR A 584 -9.74 13.50 1.24
C TYR A 584 -8.67 13.30 2.34
N LYS A 585 -8.47 14.29 3.20
CA LYS A 585 -7.47 14.25 4.29
C LYS A 585 -8.00 13.59 5.56
#